data_AF-A0A7S0Q7J5-F1
#
_entry.id   AF-A0A7S0Q7J5-F1
#
_cell.length_a   1.000
_cell.length_b   1.000
_cell.length_c   1.000
_cell.angle_alpha   90.00
_cell.angle_beta   90.00
_cell.angle_gamma   90.00
#
_symmetry.space_group_name_H-M   'P 1'
#
loop_
_entity.id
_entity.type
_entity.pdbx_description
1 polymer ?
#
loop_
_entity_poly.entity_id
_entity_poly.type
_entity_poly.pdbx_seq_one_letter_code
_entity_poly.pdbx_strand_id
1 'polypeptide(L)'
;LAPELHGLSYTQMWSALARAAARSELLVMVACHRLTPYTFPGAPGSGRWYNDVVSEVDATASWVRLAGALCREWNVMMADLLNEPFASSWGDGVASRDWAAAATRLGNAVQDACPRWLIAVEGVGDDPGAKGADNHAHFWGENLEGAAMASVTLARDPSKLVYSPHAYGPTLYDHAYFRARDFPVNMAAVWDRHFGFAASRLGVPVVIGEIGGRYEQDERERIFEDWAIRHAHSRGYGLFYFCLNPNSGDTGGLLADDWTSPIHGKLASLRNYRGTNLSSVWKSNAAFSLSSLVPPFPSSAPPLPPSPPLPSPHPAVPPGAACGPDWCGALTCDSPACSPCCHLVHGARQYAPFLAQGTREMLKTAGKAARGQKDAGHVANQKTGRMCADWCQPAPYHCAPKYAVTACLGCEFCSAFKHL
;
A
#
# COMPACT_ATOMS: atom_id res chain seq x y z
N LEU A 1 3.31 21.71 5.42
CA LEU A 1 2.56 21.11 6.55
C LEU A 1 1.07 21.45 6.38
N ALA A 2 0.17 20.54 6.76
CA ALA A 2 -1.29 20.70 6.66
C ALA A 2 -1.89 20.94 8.07
N PRO A 3 -1.86 22.18 8.59
CA PRO A 3 -2.27 22.49 9.98
C PRO A 3 -3.73 22.11 10.27
N GLU A 4 -4.59 22.09 9.26
CA GLU A 4 -6.00 21.71 9.34
C GLU A 4 -6.23 20.24 9.73
N LEU A 5 -5.20 19.38 9.61
CA LEU A 5 -5.28 17.97 10.01
C LEU A 5 -4.79 17.73 11.45
N HIS A 6 -4.21 18.75 12.10
CA HIS A 6 -3.64 18.61 13.43
C HIS A 6 -4.71 18.31 14.48
N GLY A 7 -4.47 17.30 15.32
CA GLY A 7 -5.38 16.89 16.40
C GLY A 7 -6.63 16.13 15.93
N LEU A 8 -6.79 15.88 14.63
CA LEU A 8 -7.87 15.04 14.12
C LEU A 8 -7.57 13.56 14.42
N SER A 9 -8.60 12.82 14.82
CA SER A 9 -8.55 11.36 14.79
C SER A 9 -8.44 10.85 13.34
N TYR A 10 -8.01 9.62 13.17
CA TYR A 10 -7.85 8.99 11.86
C TYR A 10 -9.11 9.08 10.99
N THR A 11 -10.29 8.81 11.56
CA THR A 11 -11.57 8.90 10.81
C THR A 11 -11.95 10.35 10.48
N GLN A 12 -11.63 11.31 11.34
CA GLN A 12 -11.87 12.73 11.04
C GLN A 12 -10.95 13.24 9.93
N MET A 13 -9.70 12.78 9.90
CA MET A 13 -8.76 13.08 8.82
C MET A 13 -9.31 12.56 7.47
N TRP A 14 -9.81 11.33 7.42
CA TRP A 14 -10.45 10.79 6.22
C TRP A 14 -11.69 11.59 5.80
N SER A 15 -12.55 12.00 6.73
CA SER A 15 -13.69 12.86 6.40
C SER A 15 -13.24 14.22 5.85
N ALA A 16 -12.18 14.83 6.41
CA ALA A 16 -11.63 16.09 5.93
C ALA A 16 -11.10 15.96 4.49
N LEU A 17 -10.38 14.89 4.19
CA LEU A 17 -9.87 14.59 2.85
C LEU A 17 -11.01 14.32 1.86
N ALA A 18 -12.01 13.52 2.24
CA ALA A 18 -13.19 13.25 1.42
C ALA A 18 -13.94 14.53 1.05
N ARG A 19 -14.11 15.46 2.00
CA ARG A 19 -14.74 16.77 1.76
C ARG A 19 -13.90 17.67 0.88
N ALA A 20 -12.57 17.62 0.99
CA ALA A 20 -11.68 18.34 0.10
C ALA A 20 -11.81 17.83 -1.34
N ALA A 21 -11.79 16.51 -1.54
CA ALA A 21 -12.05 15.88 -2.83
C ALA A 21 -13.45 16.23 -3.38
N ALA A 22 -14.47 16.28 -2.52
CA ALA A 22 -15.84 16.61 -2.90
C ALA A 22 -15.95 18.03 -3.49
N ARG A 23 -15.24 19.01 -2.91
CA ARG A 23 -15.21 20.39 -3.43
C ARG A 23 -14.57 20.49 -4.82
N SER A 24 -13.73 19.52 -5.18
CA SER A 24 -13.09 19.40 -6.48
C SER A 24 -13.79 18.39 -7.40
N GLU A 25 -15.00 17.93 -7.04
CA GLU A 25 -15.77 16.95 -7.81
C GLU A 25 -15.01 15.63 -8.05
N LEU A 26 -14.18 15.21 -7.09
CA LEU A 26 -13.43 13.96 -7.15
C LEU A 26 -14.13 12.86 -6.36
N LEU A 27 -14.41 11.75 -7.03
CA LEU A 27 -14.87 10.52 -6.40
C LEU A 27 -13.72 9.84 -5.64
N VAL A 28 -14.05 9.18 -4.53
CA VAL A 28 -13.09 8.54 -3.64
C VAL A 28 -13.45 7.07 -3.48
N MET A 29 -12.46 6.21 -3.71
CA MET A 29 -12.45 4.82 -3.27
C MET A 29 -11.58 4.73 -2.00
N VAL A 30 -12.10 4.07 -0.97
CA VAL A 30 -11.33 3.76 0.24
C VAL A 30 -10.83 2.33 0.10
N ALA A 31 -9.53 2.10 0.24
CA ALA A 31 -8.92 0.78 0.10
C ALA A 31 -8.27 0.33 1.40
N CYS A 32 -8.49 -0.93 1.81
CA CYS A 32 -7.67 -1.55 2.85
C CYS A 32 -6.34 -2.00 2.24
N HIS A 33 -5.41 -1.05 2.13
CA HIS A 33 -4.14 -1.33 1.48
C HIS A 33 -3.20 -2.20 2.33
N ARG A 34 -3.35 -2.15 3.67
CA ARG A 34 -2.62 -2.97 4.64
C ARG A 34 -3.45 -3.17 5.91
N LEU A 35 -3.27 -4.32 6.56
CA LEU A 35 -3.91 -4.60 7.85
C LEU A 35 -3.29 -3.81 9.00
N THR A 36 -1.98 -3.52 8.92
CA THR A 36 -1.26 -2.72 9.91
C THR A 36 -0.30 -1.74 9.21
N PRO A 37 0.16 -0.69 9.90
CA PRO A 37 1.18 0.22 9.34
C PRO A 37 2.50 -0.48 8.97
N TYR A 38 2.75 -1.68 9.50
CA TYR A 38 4.02 -2.40 9.38
C TYR A 38 3.93 -3.64 8.47
N THR A 39 2.73 -4.04 8.06
CA THR A 39 2.51 -5.21 7.20
C THR A 39 2.46 -4.78 5.73
N PHE A 40 3.64 -4.61 5.13
CA PHE A 40 3.76 -4.28 3.70
C PHE A 40 3.36 -5.47 2.82
N PRO A 41 2.81 -5.25 1.61
CA PRO A 41 2.65 -6.33 0.63
C PRO A 41 3.96 -7.11 0.43
N GLY A 42 3.89 -8.44 0.42
CA GLY A 42 5.05 -9.34 0.36
C GLY A 42 5.72 -9.63 1.72
N ALA A 43 5.38 -8.92 2.80
CA ALA A 43 5.88 -9.24 4.14
C ALA A 43 5.13 -10.45 4.76
N PRO A 44 5.72 -11.17 5.72
CA PRO A 44 5.01 -12.21 6.46
C PRO A 44 3.70 -11.67 7.08
N GLY A 45 2.61 -12.41 6.89
CA GLY A 45 1.28 -11.99 7.35
C GLY A 45 0.58 -10.94 6.47
N SER A 46 1.03 -10.76 5.22
CA SER A 46 0.32 -9.99 4.17
C SER A 46 -0.34 -10.92 3.14
N GLY A 47 -1.16 -10.36 2.24
CA GLY A 47 -1.83 -11.10 1.17
C GLY A 47 -3.08 -11.88 1.61
N ARG A 48 -3.55 -11.67 2.84
CA ARG A 48 -4.83 -12.18 3.40
C ARG A 48 -5.52 -11.08 4.19
N TRP A 49 -6.82 -11.26 4.44
CA TRP A 49 -7.67 -10.29 5.15
C TRP A 49 -7.53 -10.35 6.68
N TYR A 50 -6.59 -11.15 7.17
CA TYR A 50 -6.26 -11.31 8.57
C TYR A 50 -4.78 -11.70 8.72
N ASN A 51 -4.25 -11.55 9.93
CA ASN A 51 -2.96 -12.08 10.34
C ASN A 51 -2.95 -12.32 11.87
N ASP A 52 -1.77 -12.57 12.44
CA ASP A 52 -1.61 -12.85 13.88
C ASP A 52 -1.97 -11.66 14.79
N VAL A 53 -2.12 -10.46 14.23
CA VAL A 53 -2.42 -9.21 14.97
C VAL A 53 -3.85 -8.73 14.69
N VAL A 54 -4.33 -8.89 13.47
CA VAL A 54 -5.64 -8.41 13.01
C VAL A 54 -6.46 -9.62 12.57
N SER A 55 -7.51 -9.93 13.32
CA SER A 55 -8.46 -10.97 12.93
C SER A 55 -9.43 -10.48 11.86
N GLU A 56 -10.17 -11.41 11.22
CA GLU A 56 -11.26 -11.02 10.31
C GLU A 56 -12.34 -10.19 11.02
N VAL A 57 -12.58 -10.44 12.32
CA VAL A 57 -13.53 -9.65 13.12
C VAL A 57 -13.03 -8.21 13.25
N ASP A 58 -11.74 -8.01 13.48
CA ASP A 58 -11.13 -6.68 13.58
C ASP A 58 -11.16 -5.94 12.22
N ALA A 59 -10.86 -6.66 11.13
CA ALA A 59 -10.95 -6.12 9.77
C ALA A 59 -12.39 -5.69 9.44
N THR A 60 -13.37 -6.54 9.78
CA THR A 60 -14.80 -6.25 9.60
C THR A 60 -15.23 -5.03 10.42
N ALA A 61 -14.85 -4.97 11.70
CA ALA A 61 -15.17 -3.85 12.58
C ALA A 61 -14.55 -2.53 12.09
N SER A 62 -13.33 -2.58 11.55
CA SER A 62 -12.65 -1.43 10.95
C SER A 62 -13.40 -0.92 9.72
N TRP A 63 -13.84 -1.82 8.85
CA TRP A 63 -14.65 -1.51 7.69
C TRP A 63 -16.00 -0.87 8.07
N VAL A 64 -16.73 -1.46 9.01
CA VAL A 64 -18.01 -0.90 9.51
C VAL A 64 -17.80 0.49 10.11
N ARG A 65 -16.72 0.72 10.85
CA ARG A 65 -16.39 2.04 11.42
C ARG A 65 -16.09 3.08 10.34
N LEU A 66 -15.30 2.72 9.32
CA LEU A 66 -14.99 3.61 8.20
C LEU A 66 -16.24 3.92 7.36
N ALA A 67 -17.02 2.89 7.04
CA ALA A 67 -18.29 3.03 6.34
C ALA A 67 -19.24 3.95 7.11
N GLY A 68 -19.44 3.73 8.41
CA GLY A 68 -20.29 4.58 9.24
C GLY A 68 -19.84 6.05 9.30
N ALA A 69 -18.52 6.30 9.31
CA ALA A 69 -17.96 7.65 9.34
C ALA A 69 -18.06 8.38 7.99
N LEU A 70 -17.94 7.66 6.88
CA LEU A 70 -17.77 8.25 5.53
C LEU A 70 -19.00 8.09 4.63
N CYS A 71 -20.00 7.28 4.99
CA CYS A 71 -21.16 7.01 4.14
C CYS A 71 -21.95 8.27 3.75
N ARG A 72 -21.90 9.32 4.58
CA ARG A 72 -22.57 10.60 4.32
C ARG A 72 -21.81 11.49 3.32
N GLU A 73 -20.54 11.23 3.07
CA GLU A 73 -19.74 11.96 2.09
C GLU A 73 -20.10 11.45 0.69
N TRP A 74 -20.84 12.25 -0.08
CA TRP A 74 -21.48 11.80 -1.33
C TRP A 74 -20.48 11.23 -2.36
N ASN A 75 -19.25 11.73 -2.34
CA ASN A 75 -18.20 11.39 -3.29
C ASN A 75 -17.39 10.16 -2.89
N VAL A 76 -17.46 9.72 -1.62
CA VAL A 76 -16.90 8.42 -1.23
C VAL A 76 -17.86 7.36 -1.74
N MET A 77 -17.44 6.61 -2.75
CA MET A 77 -18.35 5.80 -3.57
C MET A 77 -18.10 4.30 -3.48
N MET A 78 -16.93 3.88 -3.03
CA MET A 78 -16.48 2.50 -3.16
C MET A 78 -15.55 2.12 -2.01
N ALA A 79 -15.67 0.87 -1.55
CA ALA A 79 -14.73 0.22 -0.64
C ALA A 79 -14.00 -0.89 -1.38
N ASP A 80 -12.68 -0.78 -1.50
CA ASP A 80 -11.80 -1.85 -1.97
C ASP A 80 -11.33 -2.68 -0.76
N LEU A 81 -11.87 -3.90 -0.65
CA LEU A 81 -11.93 -4.64 0.60
C LEU A 81 -10.56 -5.04 1.14
N LEU A 82 -9.61 -5.36 0.27
CA LEU A 82 -8.25 -5.75 0.60
C LEU A 82 -7.35 -5.65 -0.63
N ASN A 83 -6.24 -4.92 -0.48
CA ASN A 83 -5.22 -4.84 -1.50
C ASN A 83 -4.45 -6.14 -1.67
N GLU A 84 -4.38 -6.58 -2.91
CA GLU A 84 -3.59 -7.69 -3.43
C GLU A 84 -3.63 -8.94 -2.53
N PRO A 85 -4.75 -9.69 -2.49
CA PRO A 85 -4.90 -10.98 -1.82
C PRO A 85 -4.01 -12.12 -2.39
N PHE A 86 -2.71 -11.88 -2.56
CA PHE A 86 -1.79 -12.76 -3.29
C PHE A 86 -1.55 -14.11 -2.61
N ALA A 87 -1.70 -14.17 -1.29
CA ALA A 87 -1.49 -15.39 -0.49
C ALA A 87 -2.81 -16.14 -0.23
N SER A 88 -3.88 -15.79 -0.95
CA SER A 88 -5.21 -16.37 -0.85
C SER A 88 -5.57 -17.23 -2.05
N SER A 89 -6.56 -18.11 -1.86
CA SER A 89 -7.18 -18.89 -2.93
C SER A 89 -8.50 -18.25 -3.35
N TRP A 90 -9.02 -18.68 -4.50
CA TRP A 90 -10.37 -18.33 -4.94
C TRP A 90 -11.26 -19.56 -5.08
N GLY A 91 -12.32 -19.65 -4.27
CA GLY A 91 -13.39 -20.63 -4.48
C GLY A 91 -12.99 -22.08 -4.23
N ASP A 92 -11.95 -22.33 -3.43
CA ASP A 92 -11.53 -23.68 -3.06
C ASP A 92 -12.20 -24.21 -1.78
N GLY A 93 -12.99 -23.36 -1.11
CA GLY A 93 -13.75 -23.72 0.08
C GLY A 93 -12.94 -23.82 1.37
N VAL A 94 -11.62 -23.55 1.33
CA VAL A 94 -10.78 -23.59 2.52
C VAL A 94 -10.86 -22.25 3.24
N ALA A 95 -11.65 -22.20 4.31
CA ALA A 95 -12.03 -20.97 5.01
C ALA A 95 -10.87 -20.03 5.40
N SER A 96 -9.67 -20.57 5.67
CA SER A 96 -8.49 -19.78 6.03
C SER A 96 -7.83 -19.06 4.85
N ARG A 97 -8.15 -19.44 3.60
CA ARG A 97 -7.52 -18.86 2.40
C ARG A 97 -8.49 -18.43 1.32
N ASP A 98 -9.74 -18.89 1.34
CA ASP A 98 -10.72 -18.57 0.30
C ASP A 98 -11.16 -17.10 0.37
N TRP A 99 -10.54 -16.28 -0.49
CA TRP A 99 -10.81 -14.85 -0.58
C TRP A 99 -12.23 -14.56 -1.07
N ALA A 100 -12.78 -15.33 -2.00
CA ALA A 100 -14.13 -15.10 -2.51
C ALA A 100 -15.18 -15.22 -1.38
N ALA A 101 -15.01 -16.21 -0.51
CA ALA A 101 -15.86 -16.38 0.66
C ALA A 101 -15.68 -15.24 1.68
N ALA A 102 -14.44 -14.78 1.91
CA ALA A 102 -14.14 -13.68 2.82
C ALA A 102 -14.66 -12.32 2.30
N ALA A 103 -14.42 -12.01 1.02
CA ALA A 103 -14.92 -10.84 0.33
C ALA A 103 -16.45 -10.77 0.35
N THR A 104 -17.13 -11.92 0.24
CA THR A 104 -18.59 -12.01 0.43
C THR A 104 -19.00 -11.57 1.85
N ARG A 105 -18.32 -12.05 2.90
CA ARG A 105 -18.65 -11.67 4.30
C ARG A 105 -18.34 -10.19 4.58
N LEU A 106 -17.14 -9.74 4.21
CA LEU A 106 -16.70 -8.35 4.38
C LEU A 106 -17.57 -7.38 3.58
N GLY A 107 -17.82 -7.69 2.31
CA GLY A 107 -18.65 -6.88 1.42
C GLY A 107 -20.08 -6.71 1.93
N ASN A 108 -20.69 -7.78 2.47
CA ASN A 108 -22.01 -7.70 3.10
C ASN A 108 -22.00 -6.79 4.35
N ALA A 109 -20.99 -6.93 5.22
CA ALA A 109 -20.87 -6.06 6.40
C ALA A 109 -20.69 -4.58 6.02
N VAL A 110 -19.88 -4.28 4.98
CA VAL A 110 -19.73 -2.92 4.45
C VAL A 110 -21.05 -2.42 3.85
N GLN A 111 -21.74 -3.25 3.07
CA GLN A 111 -23.01 -2.89 2.42
C GLN A 111 -24.13 -2.64 3.45
N ASP A 112 -24.15 -3.35 4.57
CA ASP A 112 -25.09 -3.09 5.66
C ASP A 112 -24.79 -1.75 6.36
N ALA A 113 -23.51 -1.43 6.56
CA ALA A 113 -23.09 -0.17 7.17
C ALA A 113 -23.26 1.03 6.24
N CYS A 114 -23.02 0.86 4.95
CA CYS A 114 -23.23 1.88 3.92
C CYS A 114 -23.81 1.29 2.63
N PRO A 115 -25.14 1.21 2.51
CA PRO A 115 -25.81 0.63 1.34
C PRO A 115 -25.56 1.34 0.01
N ARG A 116 -25.02 2.57 0.06
CA ARG A 116 -24.73 3.37 -1.13
C ARG A 116 -23.47 2.90 -1.85
N TRP A 117 -22.46 2.47 -1.09
CA TRP A 117 -21.14 2.15 -1.62
C TRP A 117 -21.17 0.95 -2.57
N LEU A 118 -20.30 1.04 -3.58
CA LEU A 118 -19.86 -0.10 -4.36
C LEU A 118 -18.83 -0.90 -3.54
N ILE A 119 -18.77 -2.20 -3.79
CA ILE A 119 -17.82 -3.11 -3.15
C ILE A 119 -16.86 -3.58 -4.24
N ALA A 120 -15.63 -3.07 -4.19
CA ALA A 120 -14.54 -3.54 -5.03
C ALA A 120 -13.92 -4.81 -4.42
N VAL A 121 -13.77 -5.81 -5.28
CA VAL A 121 -13.11 -7.08 -4.93
C VAL A 121 -12.00 -7.32 -5.93
N GLU A 122 -10.76 -7.22 -5.47
CA GLU A 122 -9.58 -7.61 -6.25
C GLU A 122 -9.49 -9.13 -6.42
N GLY A 123 -8.66 -9.57 -7.36
CA GLY A 123 -8.29 -10.97 -7.58
C GLY A 123 -7.39 -11.55 -6.49
N VAL A 124 -6.91 -12.77 -6.70
CA VAL A 124 -5.86 -13.39 -5.87
C VAL A 124 -4.52 -13.42 -6.62
N GLY A 125 -3.52 -14.09 -6.07
CA GLY A 125 -2.25 -14.38 -6.76
C GLY A 125 -2.30 -15.67 -7.56
N ASP A 126 -1.12 -16.24 -7.84
CA ASP A 126 -0.98 -17.55 -8.49
C ASP A 126 -0.93 -18.72 -7.49
N ASP A 127 -0.40 -18.54 -6.27
CA ASP A 127 -0.29 -19.62 -5.28
C ASP A 127 -0.78 -19.16 -3.89
N PRO A 128 -1.91 -19.68 -3.38
CA PRO A 128 -2.66 -20.84 -3.89
C PRO A 128 -3.60 -20.57 -5.05
N GLY A 129 -3.89 -19.30 -5.38
CA GLY A 129 -4.56 -18.89 -6.61
C GLY A 129 -6.02 -19.33 -6.78
N ALA A 130 -6.57 -19.01 -7.95
CA ALA A 130 -7.87 -19.52 -8.37
C ALA A 130 -7.72 -20.94 -8.91
N LYS A 131 -8.46 -21.90 -8.34
CA LYS A 131 -8.34 -23.32 -8.65
C LYS A 131 -8.31 -23.58 -10.17
N GLY A 132 -7.17 -24.09 -10.66
CA GLY A 132 -6.97 -24.41 -12.08
C GLY A 132 -6.40 -23.25 -12.93
N ALA A 133 -6.05 -22.14 -12.29
CA ALA A 133 -5.44 -20.95 -12.88
C ALA A 133 -4.16 -20.52 -12.12
N ASP A 134 -3.63 -21.38 -11.26
CA ASP A 134 -2.51 -21.12 -10.33
C ASP A 134 -1.15 -20.88 -11.03
N ASN A 135 -1.10 -20.95 -12.36
CA ASN A 135 0.14 -20.84 -13.16
C ASN A 135 -0.07 -20.02 -14.45
N HIS A 136 -1.10 -19.17 -14.51
CA HIS A 136 -1.32 -18.33 -15.70
C HIS A 136 -0.52 -17.02 -15.67
N ALA A 137 0.36 -16.84 -14.69
CA ALA A 137 1.28 -15.70 -14.59
C ALA A 137 0.52 -14.39 -14.32
N HIS A 138 -0.18 -14.38 -13.18
CA HIS A 138 -0.95 -13.24 -12.69
C HIS A 138 -0.09 -12.31 -11.83
N PHE A 139 -0.38 -11.02 -11.92
CA PHE A 139 -0.02 -10.10 -10.85
C PHE A 139 -0.85 -10.37 -9.60
N TRP A 140 -0.35 -9.89 -8.47
CA TRP A 140 -1.10 -9.92 -7.23
C TRP A 140 -2.38 -9.09 -7.37
N GLY A 141 -3.52 -9.61 -6.90
CA GLY A 141 -4.80 -8.93 -7.08
C GLY A 141 -5.38 -9.04 -8.50
N GLU A 142 -4.72 -9.73 -9.44
CA GLU A 142 -5.19 -9.82 -10.84
C GLU A 142 -6.07 -11.06 -11.10
N ASN A 143 -5.76 -12.19 -10.44
CA ASN A 143 -6.36 -13.48 -10.75
C ASN A 143 -7.84 -13.52 -10.32
N LEU A 144 -8.74 -13.23 -11.28
CA LEU A 144 -10.18 -13.29 -11.10
C LEU A 144 -10.79 -14.54 -11.72
N GLU A 145 -10.00 -15.46 -12.30
CA GLU A 145 -10.50 -16.64 -13.03
C GLU A 145 -11.49 -17.49 -12.21
N GLY A 146 -11.31 -17.55 -10.88
CA GLY A 146 -12.21 -18.27 -9.98
C GLY A 146 -13.63 -17.70 -9.91
N ALA A 147 -13.83 -16.42 -10.27
CA ALA A 147 -15.14 -15.76 -10.27
C ALA A 147 -16.14 -16.40 -11.23
N ALA A 148 -15.66 -17.06 -12.30
CA ALA A 148 -16.50 -17.79 -13.23
C ALA A 148 -17.25 -18.97 -12.57
N MET A 149 -16.67 -19.55 -11.51
CA MET A 149 -17.21 -20.73 -10.82
C MET A 149 -17.74 -20.37 -9.42
N ALA A 150 -17.11 -19.40 -8.76
CA ALA A 150 -17.43 -18.94 -7.42
C ALA A 150 -17.47 -17.41 -7.39
N SER A 151 -18.57 -16.83 -7.90
CA SER A 151 -18.78 -15.38 -7.84
C SER A 151 -18.98 -14.91 -6.40
N VAL A 152 -18.44 -13.73 -6.08
CA VAL A 152 -18.80 -13.03 -4.85
C VAL A 152 -20.27 -12.63 -4.93
N THR A 153 -21.00 -12.76 -3.82
CA THR A 153 -22.44 -12.47 -3.78
C THR A 153 -22.77 -11.54 -2.63
N LEU A 154 -23.28 -10.35 -2.96
CA LEU A 154 -23.78 -9.39 -1.97
C LEU A 154 -25.27 -9.65 -1.73
N ALA A 155 -25.66 -9.95 -0.49
CA ALA A 155 -26.98 -10.41 -0.13
C ALA A 155 -28.05 -9.31 -0.23
N ARG A 156 -27.69 -8.06 0.11
CA ARG A 156 -28.65 -6.95 0.15
C ARG A 156 -28.85 -6.33 -1.23
N ASP A 157 -27.77 -6.08 -1.96
CA ASP A 157 -27.83 -5.55 -3.32
C ASP A 157 -26.65 -6.08 -4.17
N PRO A 158 -26.87 -7.15 -4.96
CA PRO A 158 -25.86 -7.72 -5.84
C PRO A 158 -25.28 -6.74 -6.87
N SER A 159 -26.03 -5.68 -7.23
CA SER A 159 -25.60 -4.70 -8.24
C SER A 159 -24.45 -3.80 -7.77
N LYS A 160 -24.08 -3.87 -6.48
CA LYS A 160 -22.98 -3.11 -5.89
C LYS A 160 -21.61 -3.75 -6.08
N LEU A 161 -21.53 -4.99 -6.57
CA LEU A 161 -20.27 -5.67 -6.78
C LEU A 161 -19.52 -5.06 -7.98
N VAL A 162 -18.23 -4.81 -7.79
CA VAL A 162 -17.27 -4.43 -8.83
C VAL A 162 -16.04 -5.31 -8.66
N TYR A 163 -15.52 -5.87 -9.76
CA TYR A 163 -14.24 -6.54 -9.73
C TYR A 163 -13.10 -5.55 -9.99
N SER A 164 -12.06 -5.60 -9.16
CA SER A 164 -11.01 -4.58 -9.09
C SER A 164 -9.61 -5.16 -9.37
N PRO A 165 -9.30 -5.70 -10.57
CA PRO A 165 -8.00 -6.30 -10.81
C PRO A 165 -6.87 -5.26 -10.78
N HIS A 166 -5.70 -5.66 -10.28
CA HIS A 166 -4.44 -4.94 -10.48
C HIS A 166 -3.73 -5.50 -11.71
N ALA A 167 -3.20 -4.63 -12.57
CA ALA A 167 -2.58 -5.06 -13.82
C ALA A 167 -1.35 -4.20 -14.12
N TYR A 168 -0.19 -4.83 -14.18
CA TYR A 168 1.10 -4.15 -14.29
C TYR A 168 1.88 -4.58 -15.53
N GLY A 169 2.95 -3.84 -15.81
CA GLY A 169 3.78 -4.02 -16.99
C GLY A 169 5.09 -4.78 -16.74
N PRO A 170 5.91 -4.95 -17.80
CA PRO A 170 7.16 -5.69 -17.76
C PRO A 170 8.22 -5.12 -16.81
N THR A 171 8.13 -3.85 -16.42
CA THR A 171 9.07 -3.25 -15.44
C THR A 171 8.79 -3.67 -14.01
N LEU A 172 7.55 -4.04 -13.68
CA LEU A 172 7.21 -4.60 -12.37
C LEU A 172 7.59 -6.09 -12.30
N TYR A 173 7.13 -6.87 -13.27
CA TYR A 173 7.50 -8.28 -13.40
C TYR A 173 7.44 -8.75 -14.86
N ASP A 174 8.56 -9.27 -15.37
CA ASP A 174 8.70 -9.66 -16.79
C ASP A 174 8.14 -11.08 -17.05
N HIS A 175 6.81 -11.21 -16.98
CA HIS A 175 6.09 -12.42 -17.39
C HIS A 175 6.40 -12.80 -18.85
N ALA A 176 6.34 -14.09 -19.17
CA ALA A 176 6.73 -14.59 -20.49
C ALA A 176 5.93 -14.00 -21.66
N TYR A 177 4.66 -13.63 -21.42
CA TYR A 177 3.81 -13.02 -22.45
C TYR A 177 4.26 -11.61 -22.86
N PHE A 178 5.06 -10.89 -22.05
CA PHE A 178 5.68 -9.62 -22.46
C PHE A 178 6.86 -9.79 -23.42
N ARG A 179 7.36 -11.02 -23.58
CA ARG A 179 8.42 -11.38 -24.54
C ARG A 179 7.88 -12.10 -25.78
N ALA A 180 6.56 -12.24 -25.89
CA ALA A 180 5.93 -12.85 -27.06
C ALA A 180 6.19 -12.01 -28.32
N ARG A 181 6.33 -12.68 -29.47
CA ARG A 181 6.65 -12.01 -30.75
C ARG A 181 5.57 -11.01 -31.17
N ASP A 182 4.34 -11.24 -30.75
CA ASP A 182 3.16 -10.45 -31.06
C ASP A 182 2.78 -9.48 -29.94
N PHE A 183 3.62 -9.28 -28.92
CA PHE A 183 3.40 -8.24 -27.92
C PHE A 183 3.31 -6.83 -28.57
N PRO A 184 2.31 -5.98 -28.20
CA PRO A 184 1.31 -6.16 -27.14
C PRO A 184 -0.05 -6.73 -27.61
N VAL A 185 -0.17 -7.21 -28.85
CA VAL A 185 -1.45 -7.72 -29.40
C VAL A 185 -1.98 -8.91 -28.59
N ASN A 186 -1.08 -9.78 -28.12
CA ASN A 186 -1.43 -10.94 -27.29
C ASN A 186 -2.09 -10.56 -25.95
N MET A 187 -1.85 -9.35 -25.43
CA MET A 187 -2.32 -8.96 -24.10
C MET A 187 -3.85 -8.93 -23.98
N ALA A 188 -4.59 -8.76 -25.09
CA ALA A 188 -6.06 -8.81 -25.04
C ALA A 188 -6.58 -10.18 -24.61
N ALA A 189 -5.92 -11.27 -25.05
CA ALA A 189 -6.28 -12.63 -24.64
C ALA A 189 -5.86 -12.92 -23.20
N VAL A 190 -4.71 -12.37 -22.77
CA VAL A 190 -4.24 -12.47 -21.38
C VAL A 190 -5.23 -11.80 -20.44
N TRP A 191 -5.58 -10.53 -20.68
CA TRP A 191 -6.52 -9.80 -19.83
C TRP A 191 -7.95 -10.36 -19.90
N ASP A 192 -8.46 -10.79 -21.07
CA ASP A 192 -9.80 -11.41 -21.12
C ASP A 192 -9.87 -12.69 -20.29
N ARG A 193 -8.76 -13.45 -20.24
CA ARG A 193 -8.65 -14.63 -19.37
C ARG A 193 -8.57 -14.25 -17.90
N HIS A 194 -7.65 -13.38 -17.52
CA HIS A 194 -7.39 -13.06 -16.10
C HIS A 194 -8.60 -12.41 -15.44
N PHE A 195 -9.25 -11.45 -16.12
CA PHE A 195 -10.34 -10.66 -15.52
C PHE A 195 -11.38 -10.10 -16.50
N GLY A 196 -11.06 -9.92 -17.78
CA GLY A 196 -11.93 -9.24 -18.74
C GLY A 196 -13.26 -9.97 -19.02
N PHE A 197 -13.29 -11.28 -18.78
CA PHE A 197 -14.51 -12.08 -18.81
C PHE A 197 -15.53 -11.67 -17.73
N ALA A 198 -15.09 -11.06 -16.63
CA ALA A 198 -16.01 -10.62 -15.56
C ALA A 198 -17.03 -9.60 -16.10
N ALA A 199 -16.56 -8.62 -16.85
CA ALA A 199 -17.45 -7.67 -17.53
C ALA A 199 -18.19 -8.31 -18.70
N SER A 200 -17.49 -9.04 -19.56
CA SER A 200 -18.05 -9.48 -20.85
C SER A 200 -18.96 -10.71 -20.78
N ARG A 201 -18.79 -11.56 -19.76
CA ARG A 201 -19.53 -12.82 -19.60
C ARG A 201 -20.36 -12.86 -18.31
N LEU A 202 -19.82 -12.33 -17.20
CA LEU A 202 -20.56 -12.30 -15.93
C LEU A 202 -21.42 -11.04 -15.77
N GLY A 203 -21.19 -10.00 -16.58
CA GLY A 203 -21.92 -8.73 -16.48
C GLY A 203 -21.58 -7.90 -15.25
N VAL A 204 -20.47 -8.23 -14.55
CA VAL A 204 -20.01 -7.48 -13.37
C VAL A 204 -19.01 -6.41 -13.83
N PRO A 205 -19.20 -5.12 -13.47
CA PRO A 205 -18.29 -4.06 -13.85
C PRO A 205 -16.84 -4.33 -13.38
N VAL A 206 -15.88 -3.90 -14.21
CA VAL A 206 -14.45 -3.97 -13.91
C VAL A 206 -13.89 -2.57 -13.76
N VAL A 207 -13.12 -2.35 -12.69
CA VAL A 207 -12.31 -1.16 -12.47
C VAL A 207 -10.89 -1.63 -12.27
N ILE A 208 -9.93 -1.21 -13.09
CA ILE A 208 -8.52 -1.55 -12.82
C ILE A 208 -8.08 -0.73 -11.60
N GLY A 209 -7.84 -1.42 -10.47
CA GLY A 209 -7.54 -0.81 -9.17
C GLY A 209 -6.14 -0.20 -9.13
N GLU A 210 -5.20 -0.84 -9.80
CA GLU A 210 -3.85 -0.32 -9.99
C GLU A 210 -3.29 -0.68 -11.37
N ILE A 211 -2.65 0.30 -11.99
CA ILE A 211 -1.84 0.14 -13.20
C ILE A 211 -0.85 1.29 -13.31
N GLY A 212 0.39 0.97 -13.66
CA GLY A 212 1.44 1.94 -13.96
C GLY A 212 2.80 1.28 -14.09
N GLY A 213 3.82 2.08 -14.41
CA GLY A 213 5.17 1.58 -14.58
C GLY A 213 6.16 2.72 -14.85
N ARG A 214 7.43 2.37 -15.03
CA ARG A 214 8.48 3.35 -15.38
C ARG A 214 8.41 3.72 -16.88
N TYR A 215 7.31 4.35 -17.28
CA TYR A 215 6.95 4.72 -18.66
C TYR A 215 8.10 5.30 -19.52
N GLU A 216 8.92 6.18 -18.96
CA GLU A 216 9.99 6.86 -19.70
C GLU A 216 11.32 6.10 -19.71
N GLN A 217 11.44 5.03 -18.93
CA GLN A 217 12.70 4.30 -18.72
C GLN A 217 12.77 2.97 -19.49
N ASP A 218 11.64 2.40 -19.92
CA ASP A 218 11.59 1.14 -20.67
C ASP A 218 10.58 1.22 -21.82
N GLU A 219 11.01 0.83 -23.02
CA GLU A 219 10.18 0.89 -24.22
C GLU A 219 9.02 -0.13 -24.19
N ARG A 220 9.23 -1.32 -23.63
CA ARG A 220 8.16 -2.33 -23.51
C ARG A 220 7.12 -1.90 -22.49
N GLU A 221 7.55 -1.23 -21.42
CA GLU A 221 6.63 -0.62 -20.45
C GLU A 221 5.76 0.44 -21.13
N ARG A 222 6.38 1.36 -21.87
CA ARG A 222 5.66 2.38 -22.64
C ARG A 222 4.64 1.75 -23.60
N ILE A 223 5.04 0.71 -24.33
CA ILE A 223 4.17 -0.03 -25.26
C ILE A 223 3.01 -0.70 -24.51
N PHE A 224 3.29 -1.32 -23.36
CA PHE A 224 2.29 -1.92 -22.49
C PHE A 224 1.29 -0.87 -22.00
N GLU A 225 1.73 0.19 -21.32
CA GLU A 225 0.86 1.21 -20.74
C GLU A 225 -0.02 1.85 -21.83
N ASP A 226 0.57 2.22 -22.98
CA ASP A 226 -0.19 2.77 -24.10
C ASP A 226 -1.26 1.82 -24.64
N TRP A 227 -0.94 0.52 -24.75
CA TRP A 227 -1.91 -0.49 -25.14
C TRP A 227 -2.99 -0.66 -24.08
N ALA A 228 -2.60 -0.77 -22.82
CA ALA A 228 -3.44 -1.06 -21.67
C ALA A 228 -4.48 0.02 -21.44
N ILE A 229 -4.06 1.30 -21.43
CA ILE A 229 -4.98 2.45 -21.28
C ILE A 229 -6.00 2.49 -22.41
N ARG A 230 -5.56 2.29 -23.66
CA ARG A 230 -6.47 2.23 -24.82
C ARG A 230 -7.43 1.04 -24.74
N HIS A 231 -6.93 -0.12 -24.35
CA HIS A 231 -7.71 -1.34 -24.23
C HIS A 231 -8.78 -1.18 -23.14
N ALA A 232 -8.39 -0.77 -21.93
CA ALA A 232 -9.30 -0.51 -20.81
C ALA A 232 -10.39 0.50 -21.19
N HIS A 233 -10.03 1.59 -21.87
CA HIS A 233 -11.00 2.57 -22.35
C HIS A 233 -11.99 1.97 -23.36
N SER A 234 -11.50 1.18 -24.33
CA SER A 234 -12.35 0.54 -25.34
C SER A 234 -13.32 -0.49 -24.77
N ARG A 235 -12.98 -1.08 -23.61
CA ARG A 235 -13.81 -2.05 -22.89
C ARG A 235 -14.75 -1.40 -21.88
N GLY A 236 -14.63 -0.09 -21.67
CA GLY A 236 -15.44 0.65 -20.69
C GLY A 236 -15.10 0.29 -19.24
N TYR A 237 -13.89 -0.19 -18.97
CA TYR A 237 -13.42 -0.39 -17.60
C TYR A 237 -13.29 0.96 -16.90
N GLY A 238 -13.36 1.00 -15.57
CA GLY A 238 -12.82 2.11 -14.78
C GLY A 238 -11.32 1.93 -14.53
N LEU A 239 -10.63 2.96 -14.03
CA LEU A 239 -9.19 2.90 -13.79
C LEU A 239 -8.77 3.86 -12.68
N PHE A 240 -7.94 3.35 -11.77
CA PHE A 240 -7.12 4.11 -10.83
C PHE A 240 -5.65 3.90 -11.21
N TYR A 241 -4.95 4.97 -11.61
CA TYR A 241 -3.55 4.88 -12.00
C TYR A 241 -2.66 4.80 -10.76
N PHE A 242 -1.73 3.85 -10.75
CA PHE A 242 -0.72 3.71 -9.71
C PHE A 242 0.60 4.36 -10.18
N CYS A 243 1.01 5.49 -9.60
CA CYS A 243 0.30 6.29 -8.62
C CYS A 243 0.49 7.79 -8.91
N LEU A 244 -0.16 8.66 -8.13
CA LEU A 244 0.14 10.09 -8.17
C LEU A 244 1.57 10.36 -7.67
N ASN A 245 1.96 9.63 -6.62
CA ASN A 245 3.17 9.87 -5.85
C ASN A 245 4.45 9.48 -6.63
N PRO A 246 5.52 10.28 -6.59
CA PRO A 246 6.76 9.94 -7.30
C PRO A 246 7.55 8.78 -6.66
N ASN A 247 7.32 8.52 -5.37
CA ASN A 247 8.18 7.68 -4.54
C ASN A 247 7.80 6.19 -4.53
N SER A 248 6.99 5.71 -5.48
CA SER A 248 6.94 4.28 -5.78
C SER A 248 8.25 3.89 -6.47
N GLY A 249 9.01 2.99 -5.84
CA GLY A 249 10.35 2.62 -6.31
C GLY A 249 10.33 1.92 -7.68
N ASP A 250 9.30 1.14 -7.94
CA ASP A 250 9.13 0.26 -9.09
C ASP A 250 8.33 0.90 -10.23
N THR A 251 7.37 1.78 -9.94
CA THR A 251 6.55 2.43 -10.99
C THR A 251 6.81 3.94 -11.15
N GLY A 252 7.39 4.59 -10.14
CA GLY A 252 7.36 6.05 -10.04
C GLY A 252 5.94 6.58 -9.91
N GLY A 253 5.67 7.78 -10.40
CA GLY A 253 4.33 8.39 -10.31
C GLY A 253 3.93 9.18 -11.54
N LEU A 254 2.78 9.85 -11.44
CA LEU A 254 2.36 10.91 -12.34
C LEU A 254 3.08 12.23 -12.03
N LEU A 255 3.62 12.37 -10.82
CA LEU A 255 4.51 13.45 -10.43
C LEU A 255 5.97 12.99 -10.49
N ALA A 256 6.87 13.93 -10.72
CA ALA A 256 8.31 13.78 -10.54
C ALA A 256 8.70 13.89 -9.05
N ASP A 257 9.96 13.59 -8.73
CA ASP A 257 10.49 13.53 -7.36
C ASP A 257 10.37 14.87 -6.59
N ASP A 258 10.16 15.98 -7.29
CA ASP A 258 9.88 17.30 -6.69
C ASP A 258 8.43 17.47 -6.20
N TRP A 259 7.58 16.44 -6.35
CA TRP A 259 6.15 16.42 -5.98
C TRP A 259 5.28 17.47 -6.68
N THR A 260 5.76 18.09 -7.76
CA THR A 260 5.05 19.19 -8.44
C THR A 260 5.08 19.08 -9.95
N SER A 261 6.21 18.68 -10.53
CA SER A 261 6.37 18.54 -11.98
C SER A 261 5.64 17.28 -12.47
N PRO A 262 4.84 17.37 -13.55
CA PRO A 262 4.17 16.20 -14.10
C PRO A 262 5.11 15.33 -14.94
N ILE A 263 4.86 14.02 -14.95
CA ILE A 263 5.44 13.09 -15.93
C ILE A 263 4.61 13.15 -17.21
N HIS A 264 5.06 13.96 -18.18
CA HIS A 264 4.30 14.27 -19.39
C HIS A 264 3.96 13.04 -20.24
N GLY A 265 4.85 12.04 -20.34
CA GLY A 265 4.58 10.83 -21.10
C GLY A 265 3.35 10.06 -20.58
N LYS A 266 3.30 9.85 -19.26
CA LYS A 266 2.17 9.17 -18.60
C LYS A 266 0.85 9.93 -18.76
N LEU A 267 0.86 11.25 -18.53
CA LEU A 267 -0.34 12.08 -18.72
C LEU A 267 -0.81 12.11 -20.18
N ALA A 268 0.11 12.09 -21.14
CA ALA A 268 -0.24 12.03 -22.55
C ALA A 268 -0.92 10.70 -22.92
N SER A 269 -0.47 9.58 -22.34
CA SER A 269 -1.11 8.26 -22.51
C SER A 269 -2.54 8.26 -21.94
N LEU A 270 -2.74 8.88 -20.77
CA LEU A 270 -4.03 8.99 -20.09
C LEU A 270 -5.00 10.01 -20.68
N ARG A 271 -4.57 10.88 -21.61
CA ARG A 271 -5.34 12.07 -22.04
C ARG A 271 -6.77 11.79 -22.54
N ASN A 272 -6.98 10.60 -23.13
CA ASN A 272 -8.26 10.19 -23.69
C ASN A 272 -9.12 9.43 -22.68
N TYR A 273 -8.52 8.98 -21.57
CA TYR A 273 -9.19 8.31 -20.48
C TYR A 273 -9.71 9.36 -19.49
N ARG A 274 -10.77 10.07 -19.89
CA ARG A 274 -11.31 11.17 -19.08
C ARG A 274 -12.06 10.63 -17.87
N GLY A 275 -11.90 11.32 -16.74
CA GLY A 275 -12.68 11.02 -15.54
C GLY A 275 -14.19 11.20 -15.76
N THR A 276 -14.98 10.53 -14.91
CA THR A 276 -16.44 10.58 -14.96
C THR A 276 -16.94 12.02 -14.82
N ASN A 277 -17.73 12.49 -15.80
CA ASN A 277 -18.37 13.80 -15.73
C ASN A 277 -19.54 13.76 -14.74
N LEU A 278 -19.28 14.13 -13.49
CA LEU A 278 -20.28 14.09 -12.41
C LEU A 278 -21.47 15.01 -12.68
N SER A 279 -21.25 16.16 -13.32
CA SER A 279 -22.34 17.06 -13.69
C SER A 279 -23.35 16.40 -14.63
N SER A 280 -22.88 15.53 -15.54
CA SER A 280 -23.75 14.74 -16.42
C SER A 280 -24.52 13.69 -15.63
N VAL A 281 -23.84 12.99 -14.72
CA VAL A 281 -24.45 11.95 -13.86
C VAL A 281 -25.57 12.56 -13.01
N TRP A 282 -25.33 13.70 -12.36
CA TRP A 282 -26.34 14.37 -11.54
C TRP A 282 -27.54 14.87 -12.36
N LYS A 283 -27.31 15.42 -13.56
CA LYS A 283 -28.41 15.85 -14.44
C LYS A 283 -29.28 14.68 -14.91
N SER A 284 -28.68 13.53 -15.17
CA SER A 284 -29.40 12.33 -15.61
C SER A 284 -30.20 11.64 -14.50
N ASN A 285 -29.86 11.88 -13.23
CA ASN A 285 -30.54 11.30 -12.08
C ASN A 285 -31.30 12.38 -11.28
N ALA A 286 -32.57 12.62 -11.63
CA ALA A 286 -33.44 13.56 -10.92
C ALA A 286 -33.61 13.28 -9.40
N ALA A 287 -33.22 12.08 -8.94
CA ALA A 287 -33.17 11.69 -7.53
C ALA A 287 -31.92 12.20 -6.77
N PHE A 288 -30.87 12.64 -7.45
CA PHE A 288 -29.66 13.25 -6.87
C PHE A 288 -29.76 14.77 -6.94
N SER A 289 -30.72 15.37 -6.23
CA SER A 289 -30.66 16.82 -6.00
C SER A 289 -29.51 17.13 -5.03
N LEU A 290 -28.55 17.93 -5.48
CA LEU A 290 -27.43 18.41 -4.67
C LEU A 290 -27.89 19.14 -3.40
N SER A 291 -29.10 19.71 -3.41
CA SER A 291 -29.71 20.37 -2.24
C SER A 291 -29.96 19.43 -1.06
N SER A 292 -30.01 18.12 -1.30
CA SER A 292 -30.23 17.08 -0.26
C SER A 292 -28.93 16.52 0.32
N LEU A 293 -27.77 16.81 -0.27
CA LEU A 293 -26.48 16.17 0.06
C LEU A 293 -25.48 17.11 0.73
N VAL A 294 -25.71 18.42 0.70
CA VAL A 294 -24.93 19.40 1.45
C VAL A 294 -25.68 19.69 2.75
N PRO A 295 -25.26 19.18 3.93
CA PRO A 295 -25.82 19.67 5.18
C PRO A 295 -25.57 21.19 5.26
N PRO A 296 -26.56 21.99 5.70
CA PRO A 296 -26.35 23.42 5.86
C PRO A 296 -25.13 23.64 6.77
N PHE A 297 -24.18 24.44 6.31
CA PHE A 297 -23.07 24.90 7.15
C PHE A 297 -23.65 25.52 8.43
N PRO A 298 -23.22 25.12 9.63
CA PRO A 298 -23.54 25.89 10.83
C PRO A 298 -22.90 27.27 10.67
N SER A 299 -23.74 28.29 10.47
CA SER A 299 -23.37 29.70 10.27
C SER A 299 -22.81 30.37 11.54
N SER A 300 -22.35 29.60 12.53
CA SER A 300 -21.75 30.15 13.74
C SER A 300 -20.74 29.14 14.27
N ALA A 301 -19.46 29.38 13.96
CA ALA A 301 -18.39 28.86 14.80
C ALA A 301 -18.63 29.37 16.24
N PRO A 302 -18.59 28.53 17.28
CA PRO A 302 -18.54 29.00 18.66
C PRO A 302 -17.35 29.95 18.81
N PRO A 303 -17.49 31.08 19.53
CA PRO A 303 -16.34 31.93 19.83
C PRO A 303 -15.27 31.10 20.54
N LEU A 304 -14.03 31.23 20.09
CA LEU A 304 -12.88 30.56 20.70
C LEU A 304 -12.87 30.84 22.21
N PRO A 305 -12.63 29.83 23.06
CA PRO A 305 -12.42 30.07 24.48
C PRO A 305 -11.22 31.01 24.67
N PRO A 306 -11.27 31.93 25.65
CA PRO A 306 -10.15 32.84 25.90
C PRO A 306 -8.89 32.03 26.21
N SER A 307 -7.78 32.44 25.60
CA SER A 307 -6.48 31.81 25.81
C SER A 307 -6.12 31.81 27.29
N PRO A 308 -5.58 30.70 27.84
CA PRO A 308 -5.07 30.70 29.20
C PRO A 308 -3.92 31.71 29.34
N PRO A 309 -3.77 32.39 30.49
CA PRO A 309 -2.69 33.35 30.70
C PRO A 309 -1.33 32.66 30.56
N LEU A 310 -0.38 33.36 29.92
CA LEU A 310 1.00 32.89 29.79
C LEU A 310 1.58 32.54 31.18
N PRO A 311 2.33 31.44 31.31
CA PRO A 311 3.11 31.18 32.52
C PRO A 311 4.11 32.30 32.75
N SER A 312 4.23 32.75 34.00
CA SER A 312 5.26 33.70 34.44
C SER A 312 6.66 33.20 34.07
N PRO A 313 7.60 34.09 33.70
CA PRO A 313 8.96 33.69 33.36
C PRO A 313 9.65 33.05 34.58
N HIS A 314 10.17 31.84 34.40
CA HIS A 314 11.07 31.22 35.39
C HIS A 314 12.38 32.02 35.49
N PRO A 315 13.00 32.11 36.68
CA PRO A 315 14.26 32.83 36.86
C PRO A 315 15.39 32.22 36.04
N ALA A 316 16.22 33.08 35.45
CA ALA A 316 17.36 32.72 34.63
C ALA A 316 18.38 31.87 35.42
N VAL A 317 18.83 30.77 34.79
CA VAL A 317 19.96 29.96 35.27
C VAL A 317 21.28 30.66 34.87
N PRO A 318 22.30 30.75 35.76
CA PRO A 318 23.57 31.39 35.41
C PRO A 318 24.35 30.58 34.36
N PRO A 319 25.11 31.24 33.47
CA PRO A 319 25.92 30.54 32.48
C PRO A 319 27.20 29.99 33.11
N GLY A 320 27.32 28.66 33.20
CA GLY A 320 28.59 28.02 33.56
C GLY A 320 28.45 26.62 34.16
N ALA A 321 28.12 25.62 33.34
CA ALA A 321 28.48 24.23 33.63
C ALA A 321 28.50 23.43 32.32
N ALA A 322 29.70 23.22 31.78
CA ALA A 322 29.94 22.25 30.72
C ALA A 322 29.92 20.84 31.34
N CYS A 323 29.11 19.93 30.81
CA CYS A 323 29.16 18.52 31.18
C CYS A 323 30.23 17.81 30.34
N GLY A 324 31.33 17.40 30.99
CA GLY A 324 32.35 16.51 30.45
C GLY A 324 32.00 15.01 30.60
N PRO A 325 32.83 14.08 30.07
CA PRO A 325 32.42 12.70 29.77
C PRO A 325 32.31 11.69 30.94
N ASP A 326 32.60 12.07 32.19
CA ASP A 326 32.88 11.07 33.25
C ASP A 326 31.83 11.01 34.39
N TRP A 327 30.53 11.05 34.08
CA TRP A 327 29.47 10.93 35.09
C TRP A 327 28.41 9.86 34.75
N CYS A 328 28.85 8.61 34.67
CA CYS A 328 27.95 7.44 34.78
C CYS A 328 28.61 6.35 35.66
N GLY A 329 28.94 6.72 36.90
CA GLY A 329 29.34 5.79 37.95
C GLY A 329 28.46 6.02 39.17
N ALA A 330 27.49 5.13 39.37
CA ALA A 330 26.64 5.01 40.55
C ALA A 330 25.78 6.23 40.91
N LEU A 331 24.47 6.18 40.62
CA LEU A 331 23.39 6.74 41.46
C LEU A 331 22.02 6.28 40.92
N THR A 332 21.14 5.93 41.85
CA THR A 332 19.79 5.38 41.67
C THR A 332 18.85 6.40 41.03
N CYS A 333 18.03 5.93 40.07
CA CYS A 333 17.07 6.74 39.33
C CYS A 333 15.84 7.08 40.19
N ASP A 334 15.78 8.29 40.74
CA ASP A 334 14.53 8.93 41.15
C ASP A 334 14.60 10.44 40.83
N SER A 335 14.35 10.77 39.56
CA SER A 335 13.96 12.13 39.14
C SER A 335 13.29 12.13 37.76
N PRO A 336 12.26 12.98 37.50
CA PRO A 336 11.45 12.91 36.28
C PRO A 336 12.14 13.38 34.99
N ALA A 337 13.38 13.89 35.07
CA ALA A 337 14.06 14.54 33.95
C ALA A 337 14.96 13.62 33.09
N CYS A 338 15.14 12.33 33.44
CA CYS A 338 16.02 11.40 32.71
C CYS A 338 15.31 10.26 31.96
N SER A 339 13.98 10.30 31.83
CA SER A 339 13.21 9.18 31.27
C SER A 339 13.43 8.86 29.77
N PRO A 340 13.74 9.81 28.85
CA PRO A 340 13.87 9.46 27.43
C PRO A 340 15.16 8.69 27.08
N CYS A 341 16.26 8.91 27.82
CA CYS A 341 17.57 8.32 27.48
C CYS A 341 17.76 6.90 28.04
N CYS A 342 17.13 6.54 29.16
CA CYS A 342 17.25 5.20 29.75
C CYS A 342 16.48 4.12 28.96
N HIS A 343 15.40 4.48 28.24
CA HIS A 343 14.62 3.52 27.46
C HIS A 343 15.32 3.03 26.18
N LEU A 344 16.21 3.83 25.59
CA LEU A 344 16.98 3.44 24.40
C LEU A 344 18.08 2.41 24.69
N VAL A 345 18.68 2.45 25.89
CA VAL A 345 19.79 1.54 26.25
C VAL A 345 19.30 0.16 26.70
N HIS A 346 18.11 0.07 27.32
CA HIS A 346 17.55 -1.21 27.74
C HIS A 346 16.88 -2.01 26.60
N GLY A 347 16.32 -1.34 25.60
CA GLY A 347 15.77 -2.02 24.40
C GLY A 347 16.83 -2.78 23.61
N ALA A 348 18.01 -2.18 23.39
CA ALA A 348 19.09 -2.82 22.63
C ALA A 348 19.66 -4.09 23.29
N ARG A 349 19.60 -4.22 24.64
CA ARG A 349 20.07 -5.42 25.35
C ARG A 349 19.08 -6.59 25.31
N GLN A 350 17.78 -6.34 25.10
CA GLN A 350 16.75 -7.40 25.01
C GLN A 350 16.67 -8.07 23.63
N TYR A 351 17.12 -7.42 22.54
CA TYR A 351 17.07 -7.97 21.18
C TYR A 351 18.35 -8.67 20.71
N ALA A 352 19.46 -8.53 21.44
CA ALA A 352 20.74 -9.18 21.09
C ALA A 352 20.69 -10.73 21.04
N PRO A 353 19.92 -11.45 21.89
CA PRO A 353 19.81 -12.92 21.80
C PRO A 353 19.03 -13.39 20.57
N PHE A 354 18.01 -12.63 20.13
CA PHE A 354 17.14 -13.00 19.02
C PHE A 354 17.83 -12.83 17.65
N LEU A 355 18.65 -11.78 17.51
CA LEU A 355 19.50 -11.60 16.34
C LEU A 355 20.58 -12.69 16.25
N ALA A 356 21.15 -13.13 17.38
CA ALA A 356 22.14 -14.21 17.41
C ALA A 356 21.53 -15.59 17.07
N GLN A 357 20.25 -15.82 17.35
CA GLN A 357 19.54 -17.06 17.05
C GLN A 357 19.15 -17.15 15.55
N GLY A 358 18.70 -16.03 14.96
CA GLY A 358 18.44 -15.94 13.52
C GLY A 358 19.67 -16.20 12.66
N THR A 359 20.83 -15.67 13.07
CA THR A 359 22.12 -15.88 12.37
C THR A 359 22.62 -17.33 12.48
N ARG A 360 22.35 -18.04 13.59
CA ARG A 360 22.69 -19.47 13.73
C ARG A 360 21.83 -20.38 12.86
N GLU A 361 20.54 -20.08 12.69
CA GLU A 361 19.65 -20.87 11.83
C GLU A 361 19.91 -20.62 10.34
N MET A 362 20.29 -19.40 9.94
CA MET A 362 20.77 -19.13 8.57
C MET A 362 22.07 -19.89 8.25
N LEU A 363 23.03 -19.95 9.18
CA LEU A 363 24.29 -20.68 8.98
C LEU A 363 24.11 -22.21 8.94
N LYS A 364 23.12 -22.77 9.66
CA LYS A 364 22.76 -24.20 9.55
C LYS A 364 22.10 -24.53 8.21
N THR A 365 21.28 -23.64 7.68
CA THR A 365 20.61 -23.81 6.39
C THR A 365 21.62 -23.70 5.22
N ALA A 366 22.56 -22.75 5.31
CA ALA A 366 23.68 -22.65 4.39
C ALA A 366 24.63 -23.87 4.46
N GLY A 367 24.88 -24.41 5.66
CA GLY A 367 25.68 -25.62 5.85
C GLY A 367 25.03 -26.93 5.34
N LYS A 368 23.71 -26.95 5.15
CA LYS A 368 22.99 -28.07 4.51
C LYS A 368 22.99 -27.93 2.97
N ALA A 369 22.89 -26.72 2.44
CA ALA A 369 23.00 -26.46 1.00
C ALA A 369 24.40 -26.81 0.44
N ALA A 370 25.45 -26.62 1.23
CA ALA A 370 26.83 -26.94 0.83
C ALA A 370 27.19 -28.46 0.84
N ARG A 371 26.29 -29.36 1.24
CA ARG A 371 26.51 -30.83 1.16
C ARG A 371 25.90 -31.48 -0.08
N GLY A 372 25.28 -30.71 -0.97
CA GLY A 372 24.61 -31.22 -2.19
C GLY A 372 25.42 -31.15 -3.49
N GLN A 373 26.64 -30.59 -3.48
CA GLN A 373 27.45 -30.42 -4.70
C GLN A 373 28.91 -30.81 -4.43
N LYS A 374 29.25 -32.05 -4.76
CA LYS A 374 30.60 -32.46 -5.13
C LYS A 374 30.54 -32.89 -6.58
N ASP A 375 31.14 -32.10 -7.47
CA ASP A 375 32.08 -32.60 -8.46
C ASP A 375 32.83 -31.43 -9.13
N ALA A 376 34.08 -31.71 -9.46
CA ALA A 376 35.08 -30.91 -10.18
C ALA A 376 35.91 -29.86 -9.40
N GLY A 377 37.13 -30.28 -9.01
CA GLY A 377 38.36 -29.66 -9.54
C GLY A 377 39.07 -28.58 -8.70
N HIS A 378 40.28 -28.93 -8.25
CA HIS A 378 41.38 -28.13 -7.68
C HIS A 378 41.49 -26.65 -8.15
N VAL A 379 41.94 -25.67 -7.36
CA VAL A 379 43.23 -25.55 -6.65
C VAL A 379 43.08 -24.66 -5.40
N ALA A 380 43.70 -25.10 -4.30
CA ALA A 380 43.79 -24.38 -3.04
C ALA A 380 44.83 -23.25 -3.07
N ASN A 381 44.55 -22.13 -2.38
CA ASN A 381 45.57 -21.50 -1.56
C ASN A 381 44.98 -20.89 -0.29
N GLN A 382 45.59 -21.25 0.84
CA GLN A 382 45.18 -20.97 2.20
C GLN A 382 45.53 -19.53 2.60
N LYS A 383 44.62 -18.85 3.31
CA LYS A 383 44.91 -17.96 4.45
C LYS A 383 43.60 -17.49 5.10
N THR A 384 42.97 -18.37 5.87
CA THR A 384 41.97 -18.02 6.89
C THR A 384 42.64 -18.14 8.25
N GLY A 385 42.83 -17.01 8.94
CA GLY A 385 43.25 -17.01 10.34
C GLY A 385 44.05 -15.77 10.71
N ARG A 386 43.42 -14.90 11.51
CA ARG A 386 43.90 -13.65 12.13
C ARG A 386 43.72 -12.39 11.27
N MET A 387 42.70 -11.60 11.61
CA MET A 387 42.85 -10.30 12.29
C MET A 387 41.45 -9.68 12.46
N CYS A 388 40.77 -10.04 13.56
CA CYS A 388 39.72 -9.20 14.16
C CYS A 388 40.40 -8.34 15.23
N ALA A 389 40.97 -7.22 14.81
CA ALA A 389 41.36 -6.08 15.63
C ALA A 389 41.83 -5.00 14.64
N ASP A 390 41.59 -3.75 15.00
CA ASP A 390 41.77 -2.54 14.19
C ASP A 390 40.56 -2.23 13.30
N TRP A 391 40.33 -0.95 13.03
CA TRP A 391 39.14 -0.32 12.43
C TRP A 391 38.10 0.23 13.42
N CYS A 392 38.60 0.96 14.42
CA CYS A 392 37.91 2.14 14.98
C CYS A 392 38.81 3.37 14.76
N GLN A 393 38.59 4.14 13.70
CA GLN A 393 39.02 5.55 13.56
C GLN A 393 38.10 6.30 12.56
N PRO A 394 37.89 7.64 12.68
CA PRO A 394 36.79 8.34 12.01
C PRO A 394 37.17 9.22 10.78
N ALA A 395 36.19 9.36 9.87
CA ALA A 395 35.99 10.39 8.81
C ALA A 395 36.77 10.27 7.46
N PRO A 396 36.41 11.02 6.39
CA PRO A 396 35.13 11.03 5.66
C PRO A 396 35.25 10.97 4.10
N TYR A 397 34.12 10.72 3.41
CA TYR A 397 33.79 10.88 1.97
C TYR A 397 34.30 9.89 0.89
N HIS A 398 33.32 9.56 0.02
CA HIS A 398 33.33 8.95 -1.32
C HIS A 398 33.56 7.45 -1.50
N CYS A 399 32.49 6.74 -1.91
CA CYS A 399 32.56 5.58 -2.80
C CYS A 399 31.32 5.53 -3.72
N ALA A 400 31.58 5.39 -5.03
CA ALA A 400 30.61 5.14 -6.09
C ALA A 400 30.07 3.69 -6.05
N PRO A 401 28.87 3.39 -6.61
CA PRO A 401 28.30 2.06 -6.51
C PRO A 401 28.68 1.18 -7.71
N LYS A 402 29.34 0.05 -7.43
CA LYS A 402 29.28 -1.15 -8.26
C LYS A 402 29.01 -2.35 -7.35
N TYR A 403 27.84 -2.96 -7.55
CA TYR A 403 27.37 -4.24 -7.02
C TYR A 403 27.21 -4.37 -5.49
N ALA A 404 26.04 -3.96 -4.98
CA ALA A 404 25.40 -4.57 -3.81
C ALA A 404 23.91 -4.17 -3.75
N VAL A 405 23.04 -5.04 -4.27
CA VAL A 405 21.61 -5.03 -4.00
C VAL A 405 21.41 -5.96 -2.81
N THR A 406 21.10 -5.42 -1.63
CA THR A 406 20.22 -5.99 -0.57
C THR A 406 20.31 -5.06 0.66
N ALA A 407 19.15 -4.60 1.14
CA ALA A 407 18.89 -3.97 2.44
C ALA A 407 19.62 -2.65 2.77
N CYS A 408 19.02 -1.53 2.35
CA CYS A 408 19.19 -0.22 3.01
C CYS A 408 17.98 0.67 2.75
N LEU A 409 16.91 0.51 3.53
CA LEU A 409 15.87 1.54 3.71
C LEU A 409 15.54 1.60 5.20
N GLY A 410 16.39 2.30 5.91
CA GLY A 410 16.29 2.51 7.35
C GLY A 410 17.28 3.54 7.82
N CYS A 411 17.50 4.62 7.06
CA CYS A 411 18.32 5.77 7.47
C CYS A 411 18.10 7.00 6.57
N GLU A 412 16.86 7.48 6.41
CA GLU A 412 16.60 8.87 5.94
C GLU A 412 15.51 9.60 6.76
N PHE A 413 15.22 9.13 7.98
CA PHE A 413 14.32 9.83 8.91
C PHE A 413 15.02 10.72 9.96
N CYS A 414 16.35 10.86 9.91
CA CYS A 414 17.12 11.63 10.91
C CYS A 414 17.86 12.87 10.40
N SER A 415 17.71 13.28 9.13
CA SER A 415 18.39 14.50 8.62
C SER A 415 17.52 15.77 8.58
N ALA A 416 16.25 15.71 8.98
CA ALA A 416 15.36 16.88 8.95
C ALA A 416 15.25 17.66 10.29
N PHE A 417 16.00 17.28 11.33
CA PHE A 417 15.97 17.94 12.65
C PHE A 417 17.33 18.51 13.09
N LYS A 418 18.02 19.22 12.19
CA LYS A 418 19.22 20.01 12.55
C LYS A 418 19.20 21.49 12.18
N HIS A 419 18.07 22.01 11.70
CA HIS A 419 17.80 23.45 11.68
C HIS A 419 16.34 23.71 12.04
N LEU A 420 16.06 23.67 13.34
CA LEU A 420 15.03 24.43 14.05
C LEU A 420 15.47 24.56 15.51
#